data_AF-A0A3M1V046-F1
#
_entry.id   AF-A0A3M1V046-F1
#
_cell.length_a   1.000
_cell.length_b   1.000
_cell.length_c   1.000
_cell.angle_alpha   90.00
_cell.angle_beta   90.00
_cell.angle_gamma   90.00
#
_symmetry.space_group_name_H-M   'P 1'
#
loop_
_entity.id
_entity.type
_entity.pdbx_description
1 polymer ?
#
loop_
_entity_poly.entity_id
_entity_poly.type
_entity_poly.pdbx_seq_one_letter_code
_entity_poly.pdbx_strand_id
1 'polypeptide(L)'
;MFRCQICERVAPAGTKAERITVARRSKTYAVRSRPVARRRGRRGSSARKIIDKGGEGHEIVQEVIACEDCAADYKAKQAAIRAEREVAPEVVDEETIVEEAAAGLAAGGDTAAI
;
A
#
# COMPACT_ATOMS: atom_id res chain seq x y z
N MET A 1 -3.56 32.82 -8.58
CA MET A 1 -2.43 32.98 -7.66
C MET A 1 -2.68 32.07 -6.47
N PHE A 2 -1.72 31.22 -6.10
CA PHE A 2 -1.84 30.29 -4.97
C PHE A 2 -0.47 30.12 -4.31
N ARG A 3 -0.41 29.71 -3.04
CA ARG A 3 0.86 29.39 -2.38
C ARG A 3 1.14 27.90 -2.55
N CYS A 4 2.28 27.57 -3.15
CA CYS A 4 2.75 26.19 -3.22
C CYS A 4 3.04 25.70 -1.79
N GLN A 5 2.48 24.58 -1.38
CA GLN A 5 2.67 24.02 -0.03
C GLN A 5 3.98 23.23 0.12
N ILE A 6 4.74 23.07 -0.98
CA ILE A 6 6.05 22.38 -0.98
C ILE A 6 7.18 23.40 -0.89
N CYS A 7 7.24 24.36 -1.82
CA CYS A 7 8.31 25.36 -1.86
C CYS A 7 7.92 26.71 -1.22
N GLU A 8 6.69 26.82 -0.72
CA GLU A 8 6.13 28.00 -0.04
C GLU A 8 6.06 29.30 -0.85
N ARG A 9 6.46 29.28 -2.12
CA ARG A 9 6.38 30.44 -3.02
C ARG A 9 4.94 30.66 -3.47
N VAL A 10 4.62 31.93 -3.71
CA VAL A 10 3.32 32.29 -4.31
C VAL A 10 3.44 32.23 -5.82
N ALA A 11 2.71 31.30 -6.44
CA ALA A 11 2.66 31.13 -7.87
C ALA A 11 1.85 32.26 -8.52
N PRO A 12 2.34 32.87 -9.62
CA PRO A 12 1.66 33.97 -10.29
C PRO A 12 0.30 33.55 -10.89
N ALA A 13 -0.46 34.52 -11.39
CA ALA A 13 -1.68 34.21 -12.12
C ALA A 13 -1.37 33.45 -13.42
N GLY A 14 -2.16 32.43 -13.74
CA GLY A 14 -1.98 31.60 -14.94
C GLY A 14 -1.14 30.34 -14.76
N THR A 15 -0.40 30.20 -13.66
CA THR A 15 0.29 28.94 -13.33
C THR A 15 -0.70 27.86 -12.91
N LYS A 16 -0.55 26.62 -13.40
CA LYS A 16 -1.43 25.52 -12.99
C LYS A 16 -1.09 25.06 -11.58
N ALA A 17 -2.13 24.81 -10.80
CA ALA A 17 -2.04 24.20 -9.48
C ALA A 17 -2.29 22.69 -9.62
N GLU A 18 -1.35 21.87 -9.16
CA GLU A 18 -1.54 20.42 -9.10
C GLU A 18 -1.78 19.95 -7.67
N ARG A 19 -2.70 19.00 -7.50
CA ARG A 19 -2.93 18.32 -6.22
C ARG A 19 -2.15 17.02 -6.20
N ILE A 20 -1.30 16.89 -5.19
CA ILE A 20 -0.39 15.76 -5.02
C ILE A 20 -0.74 15.03 -3.74
N THR A 21 -0.84 13.71 -3.81
CA THR A 21 -0.98 12.86 -2.63
C THR A 21 0.38 12.66 -1.95
N VAL A 22 0.51 13.11 -0.71
CA VAL A 22 1.72 12.97 0.10
C VAL A 22 1.69 11.72 0.96
N ALA A 23 0.54 11.44 1.57
CA ALA A 23 0.39 10.31 2.49
C ALA A 23 -0.79 9.43 2.09
N ARG A 24 -0.55 8.11 2.07
CA ARG A 24 -1.56 7.08 1.89
C ARG A 24 -1.50 6.11 3.05
N ARG A 25 -2.66 5.66 3.54
CA ARG A 25 -2.78 4.61 4.55
C ARG A 25 -3.56 3.42 4.01
N SER A 26 -3.21 2.20 4.44
CA SER A 26 -4.07 1.04 4.23
C SER A 26 -5.33 1.18 5.10
N LYS A 27 -6.46 0.70 4.58
CA LYS A 27 -7.72 0.64 5.32
C LYS A 27 -8.55 -0.54 4.86
N THR A 28 -9.14 -1.22 5.85
CA THR A 28 -10.16 -2.23 5.63
C THR A 28 -11.54 -1.58 5.73
N TYR A 29 -12.30 -1.63 4.65
CA TYR A 29 -13.67 -1.14 4.57
C TYR A 29 -14.64 -2.26 4.98
N ALA A 30 -15.53 -1.95 5.92
CA ALA A 30 -16.55 -2.89 6.36
C ALA A 30 -17.65 -3.12 5.31
N VAL A 31 -18.24 -4.31 5.32
CA VAL A 31 -19.41 -4.66 4.50
C VAL A 31 -20.58 -3.75 4.84
N ARG A 32 -21.17 -3.09 3.83
CA ARG A 32 -22.36 -2.25 4.01
C ARG A 32 -23.59 -2.98 3.48
N SER A 33 -24.63 -3.08 4.30
CA SER A 33 -25.91 -3.67 3.89
C SER A 33 -27.10 -2.81 4.33
N ARG A 34 -28.19 -2.85 3.56
CA ARG A 34 -29.47 -2.20 3.89
C ARG A 34 -30.59 -3.21 4.05
N PRO A 35 -31.53 -2.99 4.97
CA PRO A 35 -32.72 -3.82 5.06
C PRO A 35 -33.56 -3.65 3.77
N VAL A 36 -34.03 -4.77 3.21
CA VAL A 36 -35.02 -4.73 2.13
C VAL A 36 -36.39 -4.49 2.76
N ALA A 37 -37.12 -3.48 2.28
CA ALA A 37 -38.48 -3.21 2.73
C ALA A 37 -39.35 -4.46 2.55
N ARG A 38 -40.00 -4.89 3.64
CA ARG A 38 -40.91 -6.05 3.58
C ARG A 38 -42.13 -5.65 2.74
N ARG A 39 -42.45 -6.43 1.71
CA ARG A 39 -43.80 -6.37 1.11
C ARG A 39 -44.80 -6.75 2.20
N ARG A 40 -45.82 -5.91 2.43
CA ARG A 40 -46.87 -6.13 3.45
C ARG A 40 -47.41 -7.56 3.30
N GLY A 41 -47.38 -8.35 4.37
CA GLY A 41 -47.94 -9.72 4.41
C GLY A 41 -46.96 -10.88 4.54
N ARG A 42 -45.64 -10.70 4.30
CA ARG A 42 -44.67 -11.82 4.45
C ARG A 42 -44.10 -11.89 5.87
N ARG A 43 -44.51 -12.88 6.67
CA ARG A 43 -43.87 -13.24 7.95
C ARG A 43 -42.54 -13.95 7.63
N GLY A 44 -41.42 -13.29 7.93
CA GLY A 44 -40.06 -13.82 7.77
C GLY A 44 -39.01 -12.76 8.07
N SER A 45 -37.77 -13.17 8.38
CA SER A 45 -36.65 -12.24 8.61
C SER A 45 -36.45 -11.34 7.39
N SER A 46 -36.23 -10.04 7.60
CA SER A 46 -36.00 -9.09 6.51
C SER A 46 -34.67 -9.44 5.84
N ALA A 47 -34.71 -9.82 4.56
CA ALA A 47 -33.50 -9.96 3.77
C ALA A 47 -32.70 -8.66 3.79
N ARG A 48 -31.40 -8.74 4.05
CA ARG A 48 -30.47 -7.60 3.95
C ARG A 48 -29.87 -7.62 2.55
N LYS A 49 -30.02 -6.51 1.81
CA LYS A 49 -29.34 -6.32 0.54
C LYS A 49 -27.96 -5.74 0.83
N ILE A 50 -26.91 -6.48 0.48
CA ILE A 50 -25.55 -5.96 0.52
C ILE A 50 -25.47 -4.81 -0.51
N ILE A 51 -25.06 -3.64 -0.04
CA ILE A 51 -24.79 -2.46 -0.87
C ILE A 51 -23.36 -2.53 -1.37
N ASP A 52 -22.44 -2.84 -0.46
CA ASP A 52 -21.01 -2.93 -0.71
C ASP A 52 -20.46 -4.14 0.07
N LYS A 53 -19.61 -4.93 -0.58
CA LYS A 53 -18.97 -6.12 0.01
C LYS A 53 -17.84 -5.74 0.96
N GLY A 54 -17.43 -4.47 1.01
CA GLY A 54 -16.23 -4.06 1.73
C GLY A 54 -14.97 -4.62 1.06
N GLY A 55 -13.83 -4.46 1.72
CA GLY A 55 -12.54 -4.94 1.21
C GLY A 55 -11.36 -4.16 1.75
N GLU A 56 -10.16 -4.52 1.31
CA GLU A 56 -8.93 -3.80 1.61
C GLU A 56 -8.61 -2.80 0.51
N GLY A 57 -8.15 -1.62 0.92
CA GLY A 57 -7.70 -0.61 -0.03
C GLY A 57 -6.82 0.43 0.65
N HIS A 58 -6.60 1.53 -0.07
CA HIS A 58 -5.83 2.65 0.44
C HIS A 58 -6.69 3.90 0.51
N GLU A 59 -6.51 4.68 1.58
CA GLU A 59 -7.06 6.03 1.69
C GLU A 59 -5.95 7.05 1.50
N ILE A 60 -6.29 8.12 0.77
CA ILE A 60 -5.47 9.32 0.70
C ILE A 60 -5.66 10.09 2.01
N VAL A 61 -4.59 10.21 2.80
CA VAL A 61 -4.62 10.87 4.11
C VAL A 61 -4.34 12.36 3.97
N GLN A 62 -3.39 12.70 3.11
CA GLN A 62 -2.95 14.07 2.93
C GLN A 62 -2.67 14.36 1.47
N GLU A 63 -3.23 15.47 1.01
CA GLU A 63 -2.96 16.07 -0.28
C GLU A 63 -2.40 17.47 -0.08
N VAL A 64 -1.52 17.87 -1.00
CA VAL A 64 -0.96 19.22 -1.03
C VAL A 64 -1.13 19.86 -2.39
N ILE A 65 -1.24 21.18 -2.41
CA ILE A 65 -1.26 21.98 -3.64
C ILE A 65 0.17 22.41 -3.97
N ALA A 66 0.63 22.10 -5.17
CA ALA A 66 1.98 22.43 -5.63
C ALA A 66 1.99 23.15 -6.97
N CYS A 67 3.08 23.87 -7.24
CA CYS A 67 3.38 24.38 -8.58
C CYS A 67 3.85 23.25 -9.50
N GLU A 68 3.86 23.51 -10.80
CA GLU A 68 4.20 22.54 -11.85
C GLU A 68 5.58 21.88 -11.62
N ASP A 69 6.60 22.67 -11.27
CA ASP A 69 7.95 22.17 -11.02
C ASP A 69 7.99 21.19 -9.83
N CYS A 70 7.46 21.61 -8.67
CA CYS A 70 7.44 20.77 -7.49
C CYS A 70 6.59 19.51 -7.69
N ALA A 71 5.57 19.58 -8.55
CA ALA A 71 4.75 18.43 -8.88
C ALA A 71 5.46 17.44 -9.81
N ALA A 72 6.19 17.93 -10.80
CA ALA A 72 7.01 17.11 -11.68
C ALA A 72 8.10 16.37 -10.89
N ASP A 73 8.83 17.07 -10.02
CA ASP A 73 9.86 16.49 -9.16
C ASP A 73 9.30 15.37 -8.26
N TYR A 74 8.13 15.63 -7.66
CA TYR A 74 7.50 14.64 -6.79
C TYR A 74 7.04 13.40 -7.57
N LYS A 75 6.44 13.60 -8.75
CA LYS A 75 6.01 12.49 -9.62
C LYS A 75 7.20 11.64 -10.08
N ALA A 76 8.32 12.27 -10.41
CA ALA A 76 9.55 11.57 -10.78
C ALA A 76 10.07 10.70 -9.62
N LYS A 77 10.15 11.25 -8.40
CA LYS A 77 10.54 10.50 -7.21
C LYS A 77 9.60 9.32 -6.93
N GLN A 78 8.29 9.53 -7.02
CA GLN A 78 7.30 8.47 -6.83
C GLN A 78 7.39 7.38 -7.90
N ALA A 79 7.67 7.74 -9.15
CA ALA A 79 7.88 6.78 -10.23
C ALA A 79 9.13 5.93 -9.97
N ALA A 80 10.22 6.54 -9.50
CA ALA A 80 11.44 5.81 -9.14
C ALA A 80 11.19 4.82 -7.99
N ILE A 81 10.58 5.26 -6.89
CA ILE A 81 10.25 4.40 -5.74
C ILE A 81 9.32 3.26 -6.16
N ARG A 82 8.33 3.55 -7.02
CA ARG A 82 7.42 2.53 -7.53
C ARG A 82 8.16 1.50 -8.40
N ALA A 83 9.03 1.96 -9.29
CA ALA A 83 9.83 1.08 -10.13
C ALA A 83 10.74 0.18 -9.30
N GLU A 84 11.44 0.73 -8.30
CA GLU A 84 12.24 -0.05 -7.33
C GLU A 84 11.39 -1.11 -6.61
N ARG A 85 10.19 -0.73 -6.15
CA ARG A 85 9.27 -1.66 -5.48
C ARG A 85 8.71 -2.73 -6.41
N GLU A 86 8.54 -2.44 -7.70
CA GLU A 86 8.03 -3.37 -8.70
C GLU A 86 9.10 -4.36 -9.16
N VAL A 87 10.38 -3.99 -9.10
CA VAL A 87 11.54 -4.86 -9.39
C VAL A 87 11.90 -5.77 -8.20
N ALA A 88 11.33 -5.54 -7.02
CA ALA A 88 11.57 -6.36 -5.82
C ALA A 88 10.60 -7.55 -5.66
N PRO A 89 10.51 -8.46 -6.65
CA PRO A 89 10.42 -9.86 -6.28
C PRO A 89 11.40 -10.75 -7.08
N GLU A 90 12.64 -10.85 -6.61
CA GLU A 90 13.43 -12.08 -6.73
C GLU A 90 13.83 -12.57 -5.33
N VAL A 91 13.04 -13.55 -4.87
CA VAL A 91 13.34 -14.73 -4.03
C VAL A 91 14.63 -14.75 -3.18
N VAL A 92 14.45 -15.12 -1.91
CA VAL A 92 15.43 -15.98 -1.22
C VAL A 92 14.73 -17.32 -1.01
N ASP A 93 15.08 -18.30 -1.84
CA ASP A 93 14.64 -19.69 -1.69
C ASP A 93 15.25 -20.28 -0.41
N GLU A 94 14.43 -20.74 0.53
CA GLU A 94 14.85 -21.32 1.82
C GLU A 94 15.53 -22.71 1.67
N GLU A 95 15.68 -23.24 0.46
CA GLU A 95 16.15 -24.62 0.23
C GLU A 95 17.68 -24.78 0.20
N THR A 96 18.48 -23.72 0.07
CA THR A 96 19.96 -23.84 0.01
C THR A 96 20.67 -23.92 1.37
N ILE A 97 19.97 -23.73 2.49
CA ILE A 97 20.59 -23.73 3.84
C ILE A 97 20.73 -25.15 4.43
N VAL A 98 20.04 -26.15 3.87
CA VAL A 98 19.99 -27.51 4.46
C VAL A 98 21.11 -28.43 3.93
N GLU A 99 21.68 -28.16 2.75
CA GLU A 99 22.76 -29.00 2.20
C GLU A 99 24.15 -28.69 2.79
N GLU A 100 24.43 -27.45 3.18
CA GLU A 100 25.70 -27.10 3.86
C GLU A 100 25.74 -27.59 5.32
N ALA A 101 24.59 -27.74 6.00
CA ALA A 101 24.54 -28.27 7.36
C ALA A 101 24.80 -29.78 7.43
N ALA A 102 24.50 -30.53 6.37
CA ALA A 102 24.77 -31.97 6.30
C ALA A 102 26.26 -32.28 6.03
N ALA A 103 26.98 -31.38 5.37
CA ALA A 103 28.41 -31.56 5.08
C ALA A 103 29.32 -31.30 6.30
N GLY A 104 28.86 -30.55 7.31
CA GLY A 104 29.64 -30.18 8.50
C GLY A 104 29.71 -31.24 9.61
N LEU A 105 28.90 -32.30 9.57
CA LEU A 105 28.77 -33.26 10.69
C LEU A 105 29.54 -34.58 10.50
N ALA A 106 30.39 -34.69 9.48
CA ALA A 106 31.14 -35.93 9.19
C ALA A 106 32.63 -35.90 9.56
N ALA A 107 33.16 -34.81 10.15
CA ALA A 107 34.57 -34.69 10.51
C ALA A 107 34.74 -34.37 12.01
N GLY A 108 34.73 -35.41 12.84
CA GLY A 108 34.98 -35.27 14.28
C GLY A 108 35.12 -36.61 15.01
N GLY A 109 35.89 -37.53 14.43
CA GLY A 109 36.30 -38.76 15.10
C GLY A 109 37.41 -38.50 16.13
N ASP A 110 37.23 -39.07 17.32
CA ASP A 110 38.18 -39.48 18.36
C ASP A 110 39.56 -38.81 18.48
N THR A 111 39.83 -38.28 19.68
CA THR A 111 40.97 -38.77 20.50
C THR A 111 40.78 -38.36 21.97
N ALA A 112 40.20 -39.27 22.77
CA ALA A 112 40.28 -39.20 24.24
C ALA A 112 41.64 -39.76 24.68
N ALA A 113 42.47 -38.92 25.30
CA ALA A 113 43.73 -39.31 25.91
C ALA A 113 43.51 -39.66 27.41
N ILE A 114 43.94 -40.86 27.80
CA ILE A 114 44.37 -41.24 29.16
C ILE A 114 45.77 -41.82 29.02
#